data_AF-A0A239NYA1-F1
#
_entry.id   AF-A0A239NYA1-F1
#
_cell.length_a   1.000
_cell.length_b   1.000
_cell.length_c   1.000
_cell.angle_alpha   90.00
_cell.angle_beta   90.00
_cell.angle_gamma   90.00
#
_symmetry.space_group_name_H-M   'P 1'
#
loop_
_entity.id
_entity.type
_entity.pdbx_description
1 polymer ?
#
loop_
_entity_poly.entity_id
_entity_poly.type
_entity_poly.pdbx_seq_one_letter_code
_entity_poly.pdbx_strand_id
1 'polypeptide(L)' 'EQERHIFDLIGEGLTNRQIGERLYLAEKTVKNYISSIFAKLGMSRRTQAAALAAQLKADRRDSHE' A
#
# COMPACT_ATOMS: atom_id res chain seq x y z
N GLU A 1 -4.20 10.09 5.25
CA GLU A 1 -4.63 9.84 3.85
C GLU A 1 -3.51 9.27 2.97
N GLN A 2 -2.34 9.90 2.93
CA GLN A 2 -1.21 9.45 2.08
C GLN A 2 -0.78 7.99 2.33
N GLU A 3 -0.70 7.55 3.59
CA GLU A 3 -0.35 6.16 3.92
C GLU A 3 -1.35 5.15 3.34
N ARG A 4 -2.64 5.50 3.30
CA ARG A 4 -3.69 4.65 2.74
C ARG A 4 -3.58 4.54 1.22
N HIS A 5 -3.37 5.66 0.53
CA HIS A 5 -3.10 5.64 -0.92
C HIS A 5 -1.86 4.82 -1.27
N ILE A 6 -0.76 5.00 -0.53
CA ILE A 6 0.46 4.21 -0.72
C ILE A 6 0.17 2.72 -0.51
N PHE A 7 -0.58 2.37 0.55
CA PHE A 7 -0.96 0.98 0.82
C PHE A 7 -1.84 0.37 -0.28
N ASP A 8 -2.84 1.11 -0.78
CA ASP A 8 -3.70 0.65 -1.87
C ASP A 8 -2.90 0.38 -3.16
N LEU A 9 -1.93 1.25 -3.48
CA LEU A 9 -1.03 1.08 -4.63
C LEU A 9 -0.04 -0.08 -4.44
N ILE A 10 0.35 -0.39 -3.18
CA ILE A 10 1.09 -1.62 -2.89
C ILE A 10 0.24 -2.85 -3.20
N GLY A 11 -1.05 -2.81 -2.84
CA GLY A 11 -2.04 -3.84 -3.17
C GLY A 11 -2.23 -4.06 -4.66
N GLU A 12 -2.03 -3.02 -5.47
CA GLU A 12 -2.04 -3.11 -6.93
C GLU A 12 -0.71 -3.61 -7.52
N GLY A 13 0.30 -3.87 -6.68
CA GLY A 13 1.61 -4.41 -7.10
C GLY A 13 2.63 -3.36 -7.56
N LEU A 14 2.34 -2.05 -7.43
CA LEU A 14 3.23 -0.99 -7.94
C LEU A 14 4.52 -0.84 -7.13
N THR A 15 5.68 -0.82 -7.77
CA THR A 15 6.98 -0.56 -7.11
C THR A 15 7.06 0.82 -6.44
N ASN A 16 8.02 1.02 -5.54
CA ASN A 16 8.21 2.31 -4.85
C ASN A 16 8.42 3.48 -5.83
N ARG A 17 9.15 3.23 -6.92
CA ARG A 17 9.35 4.20 -8.00
C ARG A 17 8.02 4.59 -8.66
N GLN A 18 7.21 3.61 -9.07
CA GLN A 18 5.91 3.85 -9.70
C GLN A 18 4.92 4.56 -8.77
N ILE A 19 4.93 4.21 -7.48
CA ILE A 19 4.15 4.91 -6.46
C ILE A 19 4.62 6.37 -6.33
N GLY A 20 5.93 6.60 -6.34
CA GLY A 20 6.51 7.94 -6.30
C GLY A 20 6.10 8.78 -7.50
N GLU A 21 6.20 8.22 -8.70
CA GLU A 21 5.76 8.86 -9.94
C GLU A 21 4.28 9.24 -9.89
N ARG A 22 3.40 8.36 -9.40
CA ARG A 22 1.96 8.59 -9.33
C ARG A 22 1.56 9.63 -8.27
N LEU A 23 2.31 9.70 -7.17
CA LEU A 23 2.04 10.61 -6.06
C LEU A 23 2.91 11.87 -6.09
N TYR A 24 3.73 12.05 -7.13
CA TYR A 24 4.71 13.14 -7.25
C TYR A 24 5.67 13.20 -6.03
N LEU A 25 6.11 12.03 -5.57
CA LEU A 25 7.04 11.86 -4.45
C LEU A 25 8.36 11.22 -4.92
N ALA A 26 9.45 11.58 -4.25
CA ALA A 26 10.70 10.85 -4.40
C ALA A 26 10.56 9.40 -3.92
N GLU A 27 11.21 8.46 -4.60
CA GLU A 27 11.17 7.02 -4.24
C GLU A 27 11.59 6.77 -2.77
N LYS A 28 12.60 7.50 -2.28
CA LYS A 28 13.04 7.43 -0.89
C LYS A 28 11.93 7.82 0.10
N THR A 29 11.13 8.83 -0.24
CA THR A 29 9.99 9.27 0.57
C THR A 29 8.94 8.18 0.63
N VAL A 30 8.61 7.55 -0.49
CA VAL A 30 7.71 6.40 -0.53
C VAL A 30 8.24 5.25 0.33
N LYS A 31 9.55 4.93 0.23
CA LYS A 31 10.17 3.89 1.04
C LYS A 31 9.99 4.16 2.54
N ASN A 32 10.17 5.41 2.98
CA ASN A 32 9.95 5.80 4.37
C ASN A 32 8.50 5.59 4.81
N TYR A 33 7.53 6.02 4.00
CA TYR A 33 6.12 5.75 4.28
C TYR A 33 5.83 4.26 4.38
N ILE A 34 6.33 3.44 3.46
CA ILE A 34 6.14 1.99 3.48
C ILE A 34 6.72 1.39 4.76
N SER A 35 7.93 1.80 5.17
CA SER A 35 8.52 1.36 6.42
C SER A 35 7.66 1.72 7.63
N SER A 36 7.13 2.95 7.70
CA SER A 36 6.22 3.38 8.77
C SER A 36 4.90 2.60 8.77
N ILE A 37 4.30 2.38 7.60
CA ILE A 37 3.07 1.59 7.46
C ILE A 37 3.30 0.15 7.92
N PHE A 38 4.40 -0.47 7.48
CA PHE A 38 4.73 -1.84 7.83
C PHE A 38 4.99 -1.97 9.33
N ALA A 39 5.70 -1.02 9.94
CA ALA A 39 5.88 -0.98 11.39
C ALA A 39 4.55 -0.88 12.14
N LYS A 40 3.62 -0.01 11.70
CA LYS A 40 2.29 0.14 12.32
C LYS A 40 1.44 -1.12 12.21
N LEU A 41 1.56 -1.85 11.10
CA LEU A 41 0.75 -3.05 10.82
C LEU A 41 1.45 -4.35 11.25
N GLY A 42 2.64 -4.28 11.87
CA GLY A 42 3.42 -5.46 12.24
C GLY A 42 3.88 -6.29 11.04
N MET A 43 3.96 -5.68 9.85
CA MET A 43 4.37 -6.35 8.62
C MET A 43 5.85 -6.16 8.36
N SER A 44 6.43 -7.10 7.63
CA SER A 44 7.83 -7.04 7.20
C SER A 44 7.97 -7.28 5.70
N ARG A 45 6.94 -7.83 5.05
CA ARG A 45 7.01 -8.21 3.63
C ARG A 45 5.93 -7.52 2.82
N ARG A 46 6.34 -7.06 1.64
CA ARG A 46 5.45 -6.46 0.65
C ARG A 46 4.29 -7.38 0.23
N THR A 47 4.55 -8.68 0.16
CA THR A 47 3.53 -9.68 -0.15
C THR A 47 2.42 -9.75 0.90
N GLN A 48 2.74 -9.52 2.19
CA GLN A 48 1.73 -9.46 3.26
C GLN A 48 0.81 -8.25 3.06
N ALA A 49 1.39 -7.08 2.76
CA ALA A 49 0.61 -5.88 2.47
C ALA A 49 -0.28 -6.05 1.23
N ALA A 50 0.24 -6.69 0.17
CA ALA A 50 -0.53 -6.97 -1.03
C ALA A 50 -1.71 -7.93 -0.76
N ALA A 51 -1.48 -9.00 0.00
CA ALA A 51 -2.52 -9.94 0.39
C ALA A 51 -3.62 -9.26 1.24
N LEU A 52 -3.24 -8.45 2.24
CA LEU A 52 -4.20 -7.72 3.06
C LEU A 52 -5.01 -6.71 2.24
N ALA A 53 -4.35 -5.96 1.34
CA ALA A 53 -5.04 -5.01 0.47
C ALA A 53 -6.06 -5.71 -0.46
N ALA A 54 -5.74 -6.91 -0.95
CA ALA A 54 -6.67 -7.72 -1.74
C ALA A 54 -7.89 -8.17 -0.91
N GLN A 55 -7.68 -8.64 0.32
CA GLN A 55 -8.76 -9.02 1.25
C GLN A 55 -9.68 -7.82 1.55
N LEU A 56 -9.11 -6.67 1.90
CA LEU A 56 -9.88 -5.45 2.17
C LEU A 56 -10.63 -4.90 0.94
N LYS A 57 -10.20 -5.24 -0.28
CA LYS A 57 -10.92 -4.91 -1.52
C LYS A 57 -12.07 -5.90 -1.76
N ALA A 58 -11.90 -7.18 -1.40
CA ALA A 58 -12.94 -8.19 -1.48
C ALA A 58 -14.09 -7.88 -0.50
N ASP A 59 -13.79 -7.62 0.78
CA ASP A 59 -14.81 -7.31 1.80
C ASP A 59 -15.66 -6.09 1.42
N ARG A 60 -15.05 -5.10 0.76
CA ARG A 60 -15.76 -3.91 0.27
C ARG A 60 -16.69 -4.19 -0.91
N ARG A 61 -16.40 -5.22 -1.73
CA ARG A 61 -17.26 -5.63 -2.84
C ARG A 61 -18.50 -6.37 -2.33
N ASP A 62 -18.33 -7.24 -1.35
CA ASP A 62 -19.44 -7.98 -0.73
C ASP A 62 -20.43 -7.07 0.03
N SER A 63 -20.03 -5.84 0.36
CA SER A 63 -20.90 -4.85 1.03
C SER A 63 -21.79 -4.05 0.07
N HIS A 64 -21.68 -4.28 -1.24
CA HIS A 64 -22.44 -3.58 -2.30
C HIS A 64 -23.36 -4.49 -3.13
N GLU A 65 -23.56 -5.72 -2.66
CA GLU A 65 -24.54 -6.70 -3.17
C GLU A 65 -25.65 -6.92 -2.16
#